data_AF-A0A6V7I6J7-F1
#
_entry.id   AF-A0A6V7I6J7-F1
#
_cell.length_a   1.000
_cell.length_b   1.000
_cell.length_c   1.000
_cell.angle_alpha   90.00
_cell.angle_beta   90.00
_cell.angle_gamma   90.00
#
_symmetry.space_group_name_H-M   'P 1'
#
loop_
_entity.id
_entity.type
_entity.pdbx_description
1 polymer ?
#
loop_
_entity_poly.entity_id
_entity_poly.type
_entity_poly.pdbx_seq_one_letter_code
_entity_poly.pdbx_strand_id
1 'polypeptide(L)' 'HDCSIRLWNMDNKTCVQEITAHRKKFDESILDVAFHPSLPFIASAGADALAKVFV' A
#
# COMPACT_ATOMS: atom_id res chain seq x y z
N HIS A 1 6.59 -7.25 8.80
CA HIS A 1 5.87 -6.73 7.62
C HIS A 1 4.99 -7.79 6.97
N ASP A 2 3.73 -7.48 6.63
CA ASP A 2 2.74 -8.43 6.06
C ASP A 2 2.48 -8.24 4.54
N CYS A 3 3.14 -7.25 3.93
CA CYS A 3 3.00 -6.91 2.50
C CYS A 3 1.63 -6.41 2.05
N SER A 4 0.79 -6.00 3.00
CA SER A 4 -0.52 -5.45 2.69
C SER A 4 -0.51 -3.92 2.65
N ILE A 5 -1.22 -3.35 1.68
CA ILE A 5 -1.71 -1.97 1.74
C ILE A 5 -3.15 -2.04 2.25
N ARG A 6 -3.47 -1.22 3.23
CA ARG A 6 -4.81 -1.17 3.83
C ARG A 6 -5.40 0.23 3.72
N LEU A 7 -6.65 0.30 3.27
CA LEU A 7 -7.44 1.52 3.29
C LEU A 7 -8.41 1.48 4.45
N TRP A 8 -8.45 2.56 5.20
CA TRP A 8 -9.26 2.68 6.40
C TRP A 8 -10.26 3.81 6.24
N ASN A 9 -11.52 3.53 6.53
CA ASN A 9 -12.49 4.58 6.82
C ASN A 9 -12.27 5.01 8.27
N MET A 10 -11.93 6.29 8.46
CA MET A 10 -11.61 6.83 9.78
C MET A 10 -12.83 7.23 10.60
N ASP A 11 -13.99 7.47 9.97
CA ASP A 11 -15.24 7.81 10.67
C ASP A 11 -15.72 6.63 11.52
N ASN A 12 -15.71 5.43 10.93
CA ASN A 12 -16.14 4.21 11.58
C ASN A 12 -14.99 3.28 11.99
N LYS A 13 -13.74 3.68 11.74
CA LYS A 13 -12.51 2.93 12.06
C LYS A 13 -12.48 1.52 11.46
N THR A 14 -13.02 1.35 10.26
CA THR A 14 -13.05 0.05 9.57
C THR A 14 -12.03 -0.02 8.44
N CYS A 15 -11.39 -1.18 8.28
CA CYS A 15 -10.56 -1.47 7.12
C CYS A 15 -11.49 -1.78 5.95
N VAL A 16 -11.57 -0.87 4.98
CA VAL A 16 -12.46 -1.00 3.81
C VAL A 16 -11.84 -1.80 2.69
N GLN A 17 -10.50 -1.86 2.64
CA GLN A 17 -9.79 -2.62 1.62
C GLN A 17 -8.44 -3.09 2.14
N GLU A 18 -8.06 -4.30 1.72
CA GLU A 18 -6.76 -4.90 1.97
C GLU A 18 -6.21 -5.45 0.66
N ILE A 19 -4.99 -5.06 0.30
CA ILE A 19 -4.33 -5.42 -0.96
C ILE A 19 -2.96 -6.00 -0.64
N THR A 20 -2.72 -7.29 -0.92
CA THR A 20 -1.38 -7.87 -0.84
C THR A 20 -0.53 -7.36 -2.02
N ALA A 21 0.12 -6.21 -1.81
CA ALA A 21 0.70 -5.43 -2.87
C ALA A 21 2.13 -5.84 -3.21
N HIS A 22 2.97 -6.21 -2.25
CA HIS A 22 4.39 -6.49 -2.49
C HIS A 22 4.78 -7.91 -2.03
N ARG A 23 5.95 -8.38 -2.43
CA ARG A 23 6.56 -9.61 -1.88
C ARG A 23 7.51 -9.25 -0.75
N LYS A 24 7.58 -10.12 0.26
CA LYS A 24 8.56 -10.00 1.34
C LYS A 24 9.96 -10.30 0.81
N LYS A 25 10.95 -9.48 1.15
CA LYS A 25 12.37 -9.69 0.77
C LYS A 25 13.26 -9.20 1.90
N PHE A 26 14.21 -10.04 2.35
CA PHE A 26 15.12 -9.71 3.47
C PHE A 26 14.40 -9.26 4.75
N ASP A 27 13.26 -9.89 5.06
CA ASP A 27 12.35 -9.51 6.16
C ASP A 27 11.63 -8.16 6.01
N GLU A 28 11.92 -7.42 4.94
CA GLU A 28 11.27 -6.18 4.56
C GLU A 28 10.11 -6.40 3.57
N SER A 29 9.35 -5.33 3.31
CA SER A 29 8.17 -5.36 2.44
C SER A 29 7.93 -3.99 1.81
N ILE A 30 6.78 -3.36 2.05
CA ILE A 30 6.49 -1.98 1.63
C ILE A 30 7.38 -1.03 2.43
N LEU A 31 8.05 -0.15 1.72
CA LEU A 31 8.96 0.85 2.26
C LEU A 31 8.36 2.25 2.20
N ASP A 32 7.47 2.51 1.24
CA ASP A 32 6.85 3.82 1.08
C ASP A 32 5.45 3.72 0.42
N VAL A 33 4.59 4.69 0.71
CA VAL A 33 3.26 4.87 0.13
C VAL A 33 2.97 6.36 -0.11
N ALA A 34 2.32 6.68 -1.23
CA ALA A 34 1.95 8.04 -1.58
C ALA A 34 0.56 8.12 -2.21
N PHE A 35 -0.17 9.20 -1.92
CA PHE A 35 -1.40 9.55 -2.60
C PHE A 35 -1.12 10.57 -3.70
N HIS A 36 -1.76 10.40 -4.85
CA HIS A 36 -1.76 11.46 -5.85
C HIS A 36 -2.55 12.69 -5.33
N PRO A 37 -2.07 13.93 -5.53
CA PRO A 37 -2.65 15.11 -4.89
C PRO A 37 -4.07 15.46 -5.33
N SER A 38 -4.52 14.99 -6.50
CA SER A 38 -5.80 15.38 -7.09
C SER A 38 -6.60 14.26 -7.74
N LEU A 39 -6.01 13.08 -7.93
CA LEU A 39 -6.61 11.97 -8.65
C LEU A 39 -6.70 10.79 -7.69
N PRO A 40 -7.63 9.85 -7.89
CA PRO A 40 -7.83 8.72 -7.00
C PRO A 40 -6.75 7.64 -7.25
N PHE A 41 -5.47 8.02 -7.23
CA PHE A 41 -4.35 7.11 -7.39
C PHE A 41 -3.56 6.99 -6.10
N ILE A 42 -3.11 5.76 -5.84
CA ILE A 42 -2.19 5.44 -4.74
C ILE A 42 -0.98 4.77 -5.35
N ALA A 43 0.21 5.14 -4.88
CA ALA A 43 1.46 4.50 -5.24
C ALA A 43 2.09 3.83 -4.01
N SER A 44 2.79 2.73 -4.23
CA SER A 44 3.61 2.06 -3.22
C SER A 44 4.93 1.59 -3.81
N ALA A 45 5.97 1.56 -2.97
CA ALA A 45 7.28 1.01 -3.30
C ALA A 45 7.72 0.00 -2.23
N GLY A 46 8.36 -1.09 -2.66
CA GLY A 46 8.74 -2.18 -1.75
C GLY A 46 10.11 -2.80 -2.03
N ALA A 47 10.57 -3.57 -1.05
CA ALA A 47 11.84 -4.31 -1.06
C ALA A 47 11.92 -5.36 -2.19
N ASP A 48 10.79 -5.72 -2.79
CA ASP A 48 10.72 -6.56 -3.99
C ASP A 48 11.19 -5.86 -5.28
N ALA A 49 11.73 -4.64 -5.17
CA ALA A 49 12.22 -3.82 -6.26
C ALA A 49 11.14 -3.42 -7.27
N LEU A 50 9.89 -3.34 -6.79
CA LEU A 50 8.75 -2.88 -7.58
C LEU A 50 8.18 -1.58 -6.99
N ALA A 51 7.70 -0.73 -7.90
CA ALA A 51 6.74 0.33 -7.59
C ALA A 51 5.41 -0.01 -8.27
N LYS A 52 4.30 0.20 -7.57
CA LYS A 52 2.94 -0.13 -8.06
C LYS A 52 2.04 1.08 -7.92
N VAL A 53 1.14 1.26 -8.88
CA VAL A 53 0.11 2.31 -8.90
C VAL A 53 -1.26 1.64 -8.97
N PHE A 54 -2.18 2.09 -8.12
CA PHE A 54 -3.53 1.58 -7.97
C PHE A 54 -4.56 2.66 -8.31
N VAL A 55 -5.70 2.24 -8.85
CA VAL A 55 -6.86 3.06 -9.27
C VAL A 55 -8.10 2.60 -8.51
#